data_AF-W4L2U7-F1
#
_entry.id   AF-W4L2U7-F1
#
_cell.length_a   1.000
_cell.length_b   1.000
_cell.length_c   1.000
_cell.angle_alpha   90.00
_cell.angle_beta   90.00
_cell.angle_gamma   90.00
#
_symmetry.space_group_name_H-M   'P 1'
#
loop_
_entity.id
_entity.type
_entity.pdbx_description
1 polymer ?
#
loop_
_entity_poly.entity_id
_entity_poly.type
_entity_poly.pdbx_seq_one_letter_code
_entity_poly.pdbx_strand_id
1 'polypeptide(L)'
;MRQTVPELTEYRHRLDNAVTGFSLFIRDLCPEAQLEITLTRYEDEDAHIWVSLPADTVMEEREALANRFAEKSIDLLLTDGLLIMVGVEDA
;
A
#
# COMPACT_ATOMS: atom_id res chain seq x y z
N MET A 1 -10.38 -21.21 -12.69
CA MET A 1 -11.32 -20.51 -13.59
C MET A 1 -10.51 -19.54 -14.45
N ARG A 2 -10.81 -19.40 -15.75
CA ARG A 2 -10.17 -18.38 -16.60
C ARG A 2 -10.95 -17.07 -16.42
N GLN A 3 -10.28 -16.02 -15.97
CA GLN A 3 -10.85 -14.66 -15.96
C GLN A 3 -11.02 -14.15 -17.39
N THR A 4 -12.08 -13.41 -17.64
CA THR A 4 -12.33 -12.78 -18.94
C THR A 4 -11.49 -11.49 -19.07
N VAL A 5 -11.21 -11.05 -20.31
CA VAL A 5 -10.43 -9.81 -20.55
C VAL A 5 -11.07 -8.57 -19.88
N PRO A 6 -12.40 -8.38 -19.89
CA PRO A 6 -13.05 -7.28 -19.17
C PRO A 6 -12.82 -7.31 -17.64
N GLU A 7 -12.93 -8.50 -17.02
CA GLU A 7 -12.69 -8.67 -15.58
C GLU A 7 -11.26 -8.30 -15.17
N LEU A 8 -10.28 -8.58 -16.04
CA LEU A 8 -8.88 -8.21 -15.80
C LEU A 8 -8.66 -6.69 -15.87
N THR A 9 -9.36 -6.01 -16.77
CA THR A 9 -9.28 -4.54 -16.89
C THR A 9 -9.96 -3.85 -15.71
N GLU A 10 -11.14 -4.31 -15.31
CA GLU A 10 -11.83 -3.79 -14.12
C GLU A 10 -11.03 -4.03 -12.84
N TYR A 11 -10.44 -5.23 -12.69
CA TYR A 11 -9.56 -5.53 -11.58
C TYR A 11 -8.35 -4.58 -11.53
N ARG A 12 -7.66 -4.37 -12.66
CA ARG A 12 -6.52 -3.45 -12.74
C ARG A 12 -6.91 -2.02 -12.36
N HIS A 13 -8.03 -1.52 -12.87
CA HIS A 13 -8.52 -0.19 -12.49
C HIS A 13 -8.81 -0.08 -10.99
N ARG A 14 -9.39 -1.11 -10.36
CA ARG A 14 -9.60 -1.11 -8.91
C ARG A 14 -8.27 -1.12 -8.15
N LEU A 15 -7.31 -1.94 -8.59
CA LEU A 15 -5.98 -1.99 -7.99
C LEU A 15 -5.27 -0.64 -8.10
N ASP A 16 -5.24 -0.04 -9.29
CA ASP A 16 -4.59 1.26 -9.53
C ASP A 16 -5.20 2.35 -8.63
N ASN A 17 -6.53 2.38 -8.50
CA ASN A 17 -7.23 3.30 -7.63
C ASN A 17 -6.89 3.08 -6.15
N ALA A 18 -6.85 1.82 -5.70
CA ALA A 18 -6.52 1.47 -4.33
C ALA A 18 -5.07 1.84 -3.98
N VAL A 19 -4.12 1.50 -4.86
CA VAL A 19 -2.69 1.85 -4.70
C VAL A 19 -2.51 3.37 -4.70
N THR A 20 -3.20 4.09 -5.58
CA THR A 20 -3.18 5.57 -5.60
C THR A 20 -3.75 6.13 -4.30
N GLY A 21 -4.90 5.65 -3.86
CA GLY A 21 -5.54 6.10 -2.62
C GLY A 21 -4.67 5.81 -1.38
N PHE A 22 -4.03 4.65 -1.32
CA PHE A 22 -3.13 4.30 -0.24
C PHE A 22 -1.86 5.17 -0.25
N SER A 23 -1.30 5.45 -1.43
CA SER A 23 -0.15 6.34 -1.58
C SER A 23 -0.46 7.77 -1.12
N LEU A 24 -1.66 8.26 -1.43
CA LEU A 24 -2.13 9.58 -0.95
C LEU A 24 -2.32 9.59 0.56
N PHE A 25 -2.92 8.54 1.12
CA PHE A 25 -3.07 8.39 2.58
C PHE A 25 -1.72 8.42 3.31
N ILE A 26 -0.70 7.73 2.77
CA ILE A 26 0.65 7.76 3.36
C ILE A 26 1.22 9.18 3.32
N ARG A 27 1.08 9.89 2.18
CA ARG A 27 1.55 11.27 2.02
C ARG A 27 0.79 12.27 2.89
N ASP A 28 -0.49 12.05 3.17
CA ASP A 28 -1.26 12.90 4.08
C ASP A 28 -0.76 12.78 5.53
N LEU A 29 -0.26 11.60 5.91
CA LEU A 29 0.33 11.36 7.23
C LEU A 29 1.80 11.78 7.31
N CYS A 30 2.57 11.58 6.25
CA CYS A 30 3.97 11.94 6.15
C CYS A 30 4.28 12.45 4.72
N PRO A 31 4.16 13.76 4.46
CA PRO A 31 4.33 14.33 3.12
C PRO A 31 5.71 14.08 2.50
N GLU A 32 6.72 13.97 3.36
CA GLU A 32 8.12 13.79 3.00
C GLU A 32 8.51 12.32 2.77
N ALA A 33 7.60 11.38 3.03
CA ALA A 33 7.83 9.97 2.77
C ALA A 33 8.08 9.70 1.28
N GLN A 34 9.09 8.88 1.01
CA GLN A 34 9.36 8.35 -0.32
C GLN A 34 8.70 6.99 -0.46
N LEU A 35 8.05 6.76 -1.60
CA LEU A 35 7.28 5.55 -1.88
C LEU A 35 7.85 4.85 -3.09
N GLU A 36 8.18 3.57 -2.95
CA GLU A 36 8.45 2.67 -4.06
C GLU A 36 7.29 1.68 -4.17
N ILE A 37 6.68 1.60 -5.35
CA ILE A 37 5.44 0.84 -5.56
C ILE A 37 5.71 -0.27 -6.58
N THR A 38 5.36 -1.49 -6.20
CA THR A 38 5.45 -2.66 -7.06
C THR A 38 4.06 -3.27 -7.24
N LEU A 39 3.62 -3.40 -8.50
CA LEU A 39 2.37 -4.08 -8.88
C LEU A 39 2.58 -5.55 -9.25
N THR A 40 3.80 -6.06 -9.04
CA THR A 40 4.10 -7.48 -9.21
C THR A 40 3.41 -8.26 -8.10
N ARG A 41 2.55 -9.19 -8.50
CA ARG A 41 1.85 -10.08 -7.57
C ARG A 41 2.80 -11.14 -7.05
N TYR A 42 2.88 -11.28 -5.73
CA TYR A 42 3.63 -12.32 -5.04
C TYR A 42 2.67 -13.12 -4.17
N GLU A 43 2.59 -14.44 -4.39
CA GLU A 43 1.59 -15.31 -3.75
C GLU A 43 0.15 -14.78 -3.86
N ASP A 44 -0.42 -14.27 -2.78
CA ASP A 44 -1.75 -13.69 -2.69
C ASP A 44 -1.75 -12.14 -2.70
N GLU A 45 -0.58 -11.51 -2.68
CA GLU A 45 -0.44 -10.05 -2.71
C GLU A 45 -0.80 -9.49 -4.09
N ASP A 46 -1.55 -8.39 -4.06
CA ASP A 46 -1.95 -7.64 -5.25
C ASP A 46 -0.94 -6.54 -5.62
N ALA A 47 -0.29 -5.94 -4.62
CA ALA A 47 0.77 -4.94 -4.77
C ALA A 47 1.55 -4.77 -3.46
N HIS A 48 2.70 -4.10 -3.55
CA HIS A 48 3.54 -3.75 -2.41
C HIS A 48 3.96 -2.27 -2.49
N ILE A 49 3.90 -1.57 -1.36
CA ILE A 49 4.39 -0.21 -1.19
C ILE A 49 5.52 -0.24 -0.15
N TRP A 50 6.73 0.12 -0.57
CA TRP A 50 7.85 0.34 0.34
C TRP A 50 7.95 1.82 0.68
N VAL A 51 8.02 2.13 1.98
CA VAL A 51 8.00 3.49 2.52
C VAL A 51 9.33 3.80 3.20
N SER A 52 10.03 4.80 2.69
CA SER A 52 11.18 5.41 3.37
C SER A 52 10.73 6.70 4.04
N LEU A 53 10.81 6.72 5.38
CA LEU A 53 10.46 7.89 6.20
C LEU A 53 11.64 8.88 6.28
N PRO A 54 11.39 10.17 6.60
CA PRO A 54 12.45 11.13 6.88
C PRO A 54 13.42 10.63 7.95
N ALA A 55 14.72 10.88 7.76
CA ALA A 55 15.79 10.36 8.62
C ALA A 55 15.73 10.87 10.07
N ASP A 56 15.05 12.00 10.30
CA ASP A 56 14.81 12.59 11.62
C ASP A 56 13.51 12.09 12.29
N THR A 57 12.75 11.20 11.63
CA THR A 57 11.57 10.56 12.22
C THR A 57 12.00 9.68 13.40
N VAL A 58 11.50 10.00 14.59
CA VAL A 58 11.83 9.24 15.81
C VAL A 58 11.15 7.88 15.80
N MET A 59 11.73 6.91 16.52
CA MET A 59 11.27 5.51 16.52
C MET A 59 9.78 5.37 16.89
N GLU A 60 9.31 6.10 17.90
CA GLU A 60 7.90 6.05 18.34
C GLU A 60 6.94 6.52 17.24
N GLU A 61 7.29 7.60 16.53
CA GLU A 61 6.50 8.13 15.43
C GLU A 61 6.52 7.18 14.22
N ARG A 62 7.69 6.61 13.93
CA ARG A 62 7.87 5.59 12.90
C ARG A 62 7.00 4.36 13.17
N GLU A 63 6.97 3.85 14.40
CA GLU A 63 6.12 2.73 14.79
C GLU A 63 4.63 3.11 14.68
N ALA A 64 4.25 4.31 15.13
CA ALA A 64 2.87 4.80 15.00
C ALA A 64 2.42 4.91 13.53
N LEU A 65 3.30 5.40 12.64
CA LEU A 65 3.03 5.46 11.21
C LEU A 65 2.93 4.06 10.59
N ALA A 66 3.86 3.17 10.90
CA ALA A 66 3.84 1.78 10.41
C ALA A 66 2.53 1.07 10.81
N ASN A 67 2.08 1.25 12.05
CA ASN A 67 0.80 0.69 12.52
C ASN A 67 -0.39 1.27 11.74
N ARG A 68 -0.43 2.59 11.51
CA ARG A 68 -1.50 3.21 10.71
C ARG A 68 -1.51 2.75 9.26
N PHE A 69 -0.33 2.53 8.67
CA PHE A 69 -0.24 1.99 7.31
C PHE A 69 -0.73 0.53 7.28
N ALA A 70 -0.34 -0.29 8.25
CA ALA A 70 -0.81 -1.67 8.38
C ALA A 70 -2.34 -1.75 8.55
N GLU A 71 -2.92 -0.90 9.40
CA GLU A 71 -4.37 -0.78 9.55
C GLU A 71 -5.05 -0.46 8.22
N LYS A 72 -4.52 0.52 7.47
CA LYS A 72 -5.07 0.88 6.15
C LYS A 72 -4.97 -0.27 5.13
N SER A 73 -3.88 -1.03 5.16
CA SER A 73 -3.71 -2.23 4.33
C SER A 73 -4.79 -3.28 4.64
N ILE A 74 -5.04 -3.54 5.92
CA ILE A 74 -6.10 -4.45 6.36
C ILE A 74 -7.48 -3.94 5.92
N ASP A 75 -7.75 -2.64 6.04
CA ASP A 75 -9.01 -2.06 5.59
C ASP A 75 -9.24 -2.30 4.09
N LEU A 76 -8.21 -2.13 3.25
CA LEU A 76 -8.29 -2.39 1.80
C LEU A 76 -8.57 -3.87 1.50
N LEU A 77 -7.95 -4.78 2.26
CA LEU A 77 -8.23 -6.21 2.13
C LEU A 77 -9.69 -6.52 2.48
N LEU A 78 -10.22 -5.98 3.58
CA LEU A 78 -11.56 -6.27 4.05
C LEU A 78 -12.65 -5.61 3.20
N THR A 79 -12.40 -4.41 2.67
CA THR A 79 -13.40 -3.62 1.93
C THR A 79 -13.37 -3.87 0.43
N ASP A 80 -12.17 -3.89 -0.17
CA ASP A 80 -12.00 -3.98 -1.61
C ASP A 80 -11.57 -5.38 -2.08
N GLY A 81 -11.18 -6.24 -1.13
CA GLY A 81 -10.62 -7.56 -1.41
C GLY A 81 -9.22 -7.51 -2.02
N LEU A 82 -8.47 -6.43 -1.74
CA LEU A 82 -7.14 -6.21 -2.30
C LEU A 82 -6.07 -6.30 -1.20
N LEU A 83 -5.15 -7.26 -1.32
CA LEU A 83 -4.01 -7.40 -0.42
C LEU A 83 -2.86 -6.51 -0.91
N ILE A 84 -2.84 -5.27 -0.45
CA ILE A 84 -1.74 -4.34 -0.75
C ILE A 84 -0.84 -4.27 0.47
N MET A 85 0.34 -4.88 0.37
CA MET A 85 1.33 -4.87 1.46
C MET A 85 1.99 -3.51 1.58
N VAL A 86 2.38 -3.16 2.81
CA VAL A 86 3.16 -1.96 3.09
C VAL A 86 4.34 -2.31 3.99
N GLY A 87 5.54 -2.00 3.52
CA GLY A 87 6.78 -2.11 4.27
C GLY A 87 7.30 -0.73 4.61
N VAL A 88 7.87 -0.55 5.80
CA VAL A 88 8.58 0.66 6.19
C VAL A 88 10.04 0.29 6.37
N GLU A 89 10.95 0.91 5.59
CA GLU A 89 12.40 0.66 5.62
C GLU A 89 12.95 0.68 7.04
N ASP A 90 13.88 -0.14 7.53
CA ASP A 90 14.44 0.09 8.87
C ASP A 90 15.51 1.19 8.87
N ALA A 91 15.58 2.00 9.95
CA ALA A 91 16.56 3.07 10.12
C ALA A 91 17.99 2.55 10.36
#